data_AF-A0A0B4D877-F1
#
_entry.id   AF-A0A0B4D877-F1
#
_cell.length_a   1.000
_cell.length_b   1.000
_cell.length_c   1.000
_cell.angle_alpha   90.00
_cell.angle_beta   90.00
_cell.angle_gamma   90.00
#
_symmetry.space_group_name_H-M   'P 1'
#
loop_
_entity.id
_entity.type
_entity.pdbx_description
1 polymer ?
#
loop_
_entity_poly.entity_id
_entity_poly.type
_entity_poly.pdbx_seq_one_letter_code
_entity_poly.pdbx_strand_id
1 'polypeptide(L)'
;MSNYSTIQKDFYRESGQWLSMFKIWKKCINPNLHFIYILRKNQQLGKVPVLGFFWRMTLRHFQIKYGFQIYPETQIGEGFYLGHWGSLVINPKTIIGKNCNIAQGVTIGQQNRGKNEGSPEIGNEVWIGPNAVIVGNIKIGNNVLIAPNSYVNFDVPSNSIVTGNPATIYPNENATEGYINYKI
;
A
#
# COMPACT_ATOMS: atom_id res chain seq x y z
N MET A 1 -11.08 -6.57 18.02
CA MET A 1 -10.68 -5.21 17.58
C MET A 1 -11.57 -4.71 16.42
N SER A 2 -12.89 -4.88 16.49
CA SER A 2 -13.83 -4.63 15.35
C SER A 2 -14.43 -3.23 15.27
N ASN A 3 -14.20 -2.35 16.25
CA ASN A 3 -14.98 -1.11 16.41
C ASN A 3 -14.38 0.13 15.73
N TYR A 4 -13.22 0.02 15.09
CA TYR A 4 -12.55 1.15 14.43
C TYR A 4 -12.71 1.09 12.92
N SER A 5 -12.94 2.25 12.31
CA SER A 5 -12.99 2.40 10.85
C SER A 5 -11.63 2.12 10.21
N THR A 6 -11.62 1.78 8.91
CA THR A 6 -10.37 1.58 8.14
C THR A 6 -9.44 2.79 8.21
N ILE A 7 -9.98 4.02 8.15
CA ILE A 7 -9.17 5.25 8.28
C ILE A 7 -8.51 5.34 9.66
N GLN A 8 -9.25 5.03 10.73
CA GLN A 8 -8.66 5.02 12.08
C GLN A 8 -7.54 3.98 12.20
N LYS A 9 -7.71 2.81 11.57
CA LYS A 9 -6.71 1.74 11.53
C LYS A 9 -5.47 2.14 10.73
N ASP A 10 -5.63 2.79 9.58
CA ASP A 10 -4.51 3.31 8.80
C ASP A 10 -3.75 4.41 9.57
N PHE A 11 -4.45 5.31 10.27
CA PHE A 11 -3.83 6.37 11.07
C PHE A 11 -3.15 5.84 12.34
N TYR A 12 -3.67 4.74 12.91
CA TYR A 12 -3.03 4.06 14.05
C TYR A 12 -1.63 3.55 13.70
N ARG A 13 -1.41 3.12 12.44
CA ARG A 13 -0.09 2.68 11.95
C ARG A 13 0.99 3.77 12.06
N GLU A 14 0.61 5.05 12.02
CA GLU A 14 1.56 6.17 12.17
C GLU A 14 1.71 6.63 13.62
N SER A 15 0.60 6.73 14.35
CA SER A 15 0.58 7.40 15.65
C SER A 15 0.69 6.46 16.85
N GLY A 16 0.40 5.16 16.67
CA GLY A 16 0.17 4.22 17.77
C GLY A 16 -1.06 4.57 18.64
N GLN A 17 -1.89 5.52 18.21
CA GLN A 17 -3.02 6.05 18.97
C GLN A 17 -4.31 6.00 18.15
N TRP A 18 -5.40 5.54 18.77
CA TRP A 18 -6.73 5.59 18.17
C TRP A 18 -7.24 7.03 18.14
N LEU A 19 -7.36 7.60 16.94
CA LEU A 19 -7.70 9.00 16.75
C LEU A 19 -9.22 9.21 16.58
N SER A 20 -9.73 10.31 17.14
CA SER A 20 -11.05 10.84 16.79
C SER A 20 -11.02 11.50 15.40
N MET A 21 -12.19 11.72 14.81
CA MET A 21 -12.30 12.34 13.48
C MET A 21 -11.62 13.72 13.39
N PHE A 22 -11.74 14.54 14.44
CA PHE A 22 -11.06 15.84 14.50
C PHE A 22 -9.53 15.69 14.49
N LYS A 23 -8.99 14.72 15.24
CA LYS A 23 -7.54 14.46 15.27
C LYS A 23 -7.03 13.89 13.94
N ILE A 24 -7.82 13.04 13.27
CA ILE A 24 -7.53 12.55 11.91
C ILE A 24 -7.38 13.73 10.95
N TRP A 25 -8.35 14.65 10.97
CA TRP A 25 -8.31 15.82 10.09
C TRP A 25 -7.08 16.71 10.36
N LYS A 26 -6.74 16.94 11.64
CA LYS A 26 -5.51 17.67 12.01
C LYS A 26 -4.23 16.99 11.50
N LYS A 27 -4.19 15.65 11.50
CA LYS A 27 -3.06 14.85 11.00
C LYS A 27 -2.96 14.84 9.47
N CYS A 28 -4.00 15.24 8.74
CA CYS A 28 -3.96 15.41 7.28
C CYS A 28 -3.11 16.61 6.82
N ILE A 29 -2.41 17.31 7.73
CA ILE A 29 -1.29 18.17 7.35
C ILE A 29 -0.12 17.36 6.75
N ASN A 30 0.01 16.08 7.14
CA ASN A 30 0.97 15.16 6.54
C ASN A 30 0.45 14.68 5.16
N PRO A 31 1.23 14.84 4.06
CA PRO A 31 0.80 14.47 2.71
C PRO A 31 0.36 13.01 2.55
N ASN A 32 1.04 12.08 3.22
CA ASN A 32 0.75 10.64 3.13
C ASN A 32 -0.59 10.33 3.79
N LEU A 33 -0.79 10.81 5.02
CA LEU A 33 -2.05 10.62 5.76
C LEU A 33 -3.22 11.31 5.06
N HIS A 34 -2.99 12.50 4.50
CA HIS A 34 -3.98 13.20 3.71
C HIS A 34 -4.40 12.41 2.47
N PHE A 35 -3.42 11.88 1.72
CA PHE A 35 -3.71 11.06 0.55
C PHE A 35 -4.47 9.79 0.91
N ILE A 36 -4.04 9.06 1.95
CA ILE A 36 -4.75 7.88 2.45
C ILE A 36 -6.20 8.23 2.82
N TYR A 37 -6.42 9.34 3.53
CA TYR A 37 -7.76 9.80 3.87
C TYR A 37 -8.63 9.99 2.62
N ILE A 38 -8.12 10.71 1.61
CA ILE A 38 -8.85 10.96 0.35
C ILE A 38 -9.12 9.65 -0.41
N LEU A 39 -8.12 8.78 -0.51
CA LEU A 39 -8.23 7.47 -1.15
C LEU A 39 -9.34 6.64 -0.50
N ARG A 40 -9.32 6.52 0.84
CA ARG A 40 -10.35 5.76 1.58
C ARG A 40 -11.73 6.38 1.44
N LYS A 41 -11.84 7.71 1.44
CA LYS A 41 -13.13 8.38 1.19
C LYS A 41 -13.66 8.12 -0.20
N ASN A 42 -12.78 8.09 -1.20
CA ASN A 42 -13.15 7.72 -2.56
C ASN A 42 -13.61 6.25 -2.63
N GLN A 43 -12.88 5.31 -2.02
CA GLN A 43 -13.27 3.89 -1.98
C GLN A 43 -14.64 3.67 -1.31
N GLN A 44 -14.95 4.45 -0.26
CA GLN A 44 -16.22 4.36 0.47
C GLN A 44 -17.39 5.05 -0.24
N LEU A 45 -17.16 6.21 -0.85
CA LEU A 45 -18.21 7.11 -1.33
C LEU A 45 -18.24 7.28 -2.85
N GLY A 46 -17.31 6.64 -3.57
CA GLY A 46 -17.13 6.80 -5.02
C GLY A 46 -18.34 6.37 -5.85
N LYS A 47 -19.21 5.51 -5.31
CA LYS A 47 -20.44 5.06 -5.98
C LYS A 47 -21.62 6.03 -5.80
N VAL A 48 -21.52 7.01 -4.89
CA VAL A 48 -22.55 8.04 -4.70
C VAL A 48 -22.40 9.10 -5.81
N PRO A 49 -23.45 9.55 -6.51
CA PRO A 49 -23.27 10.36 -7.73
C PRO A 49 -22.48 11.66 -7.53
N VAL A 50 -23.03 12.62 -6.78
CA VAL A 50 -22.43 13.94 -6.56
C VAL A 50 -21.18 13.84 -5.68
N LEU A 51 -21.30 13.11 -4.56
CA LEU A 51 -20.21 12.95 -3.60
C LEU A 51 -19.05 12.14 -4.17
N GLY A 52 -19.34 11.10 -4.95
CA GLY A 52 -18.34 10.30 -5.64
C GLY A 52 -17.62 11.08 -6.72
N PHE A 53 -18.32 11.94 -7.48
CA PHE A 53 -17.65 12.84 -8.43
C PHE A 53 -16.68 13.79 -7.71
N PHE A 54 -17.12 14.40 -6.60
CA PHE A 54 -16.26 15.25 -5.77
C PHE A 54 -14.99 14.51 -5.29
N TRP A 55 -15.14 13.31 -4.73
CA TRP A 55 -13.99 12.53 -4.25
C TRP A 55 -13.09 12.02 -5.39
N ARG A 56 -13.64 11.71 -6.57
CA ARG A 56 -12.85 11.35 -7.76
C ARG A 56 -11.97 12.50 -8.24
N MET A 57 -12.54 13.70 -8.35
CA MET A 57 -11.78 14.88 -8.75
C MET A 57 -10.73 15.25 -7.69
N THR A 58 -11.09 15.16 -6.41
CA THR A 58 -10.16 15.41 -5.29
C THR A 58 -9.01 14.41 -5.30
N LEU A 59 -9.31 13.11 -5.43
CA LEU A 59 -8.29 12.07 -5.52
C LEU A 59 -7.37 12.33 -6.72
N ARG A 60 -7.92 12.61 -7.91
CA ARG A 60 -7.13 12.88 -9.11
C ARG A 60 -6.17 14.06 -8.94
N HIS A 61 -6.65 15.16 -8.33
CA HIS A 61 -5.81 16.32 -8.04
C HIS A 61 -4.61 15.94 -7.16
N PHE A 62 -4.86 15.20 -6.07
CA PHE A 62 -3.81 14.84 -5.11
C PHE A 62 -2.92 13.67 -5.57
N GLN A 63 -3.40 12.80 -6.46
CA GLN A 63 -2.54 11.84 -7.17
C GLN A 63 -1.46 12.59 -7.97
N ILE A 64 -1.84 13.65 -8.70
CA ILE A 64 -0.91 14.47 -9.49
C ILE A 64 0.00 15.29 -8.55
N LYS A 65 -0.58 15.98 -7.57
CA LYS A 65 0.15 16.87 -6.65
C LYS A 65 1.18 16.12 -5.80
N TYR A 66 0.84 14.95 -5.28
CA TYR A 66 1.73 14.17 -4.41
C TYR A 66 2.53 13.10 -5.15
N GLY A 67 2.19 12.76 -6.40
CA GLY A 67 2.90 11.75 -7.19
C GLY A 67 2.44 10.30 -6.93
N PHE A 68 1.41 10.09 -6.11
CA PHE A 68 0.86 8.77 -5.83
C PHE A 68 -0.15 8.37 -6.90
N GLN A 69 0.19 7.37 -7.72
CA GLN A 69 -0.72 6.74 -8.68
C GLN A 69 -1.33 5.49 -8.05
N ILE A 70 -2.23 5.71 -7.08
CA ILE A 70 -3.06 4.66 -6.47
C ILE A 70 -4.52 4.96 -6.79
N TYR A 71 -5.19 4.02 -7.45
CA TYR A 71 -6.55 4.16 -7.93
C TYR A 71 -7.57 3.58 -6.93
N PRO A 72 -8.81 4.11 -6.88
CA PRO A 72 -9.81 3.65 -5.91
C PRO A 72 -10.22 2.19 -6.11
N GLU A 73 -10.04 1.62 -7.29
CA GLU A 73 -10.30 0.21 -7.61
C GLU A 73 -9.32 -0.76 -6.92
N THR A 74 -8.13 -0.26 -6.54
CA THR A 74 -7.10 -1.06 -5.86
C THR A 74 -7.65 -1.62 -4.55
N GLN A 75 -7.56 -2.94 -4.37
CA GLN A 75 -8.04 -3.59 -3.16
C GLN A 75 -6.94 -3.53 -2.10
N ILE A 76 -7.15 -2.72 -1.07
CA ILE A 76 -6.15 -2.47 -0.03
C ILE A 76 -6.75 -2.76 1.34
N GLY A 77 -6.14 -3.72 2.05
CA GLY A 77 -6.48 -4.07 3.43
C GLY A 77 -6.30 -2.92 4.42
N GLU A 78 -6.81 -3.12 5.63
CA GLU A 78 -6.68 -2.16 6.73
C GLU A 78 -5.26 -2.08 7.30
N GLY A 79 -4.92 -0.94 7.88
CA GLY A 79 -3.58 -0.70 8.40
C GLY A 79 -2.58 -0.43 7.28
N PHE A 80 -3.01 0.24 6.22
CA PHE A 80 -2.15 0.62 5.11
C PHE A 80 -1.27 1.81 5.49
N TYR A 81 0.03 1.73 5.17
CA TYR A 81 1.00 2.76 5.49
C TYR A 81 1.82 3.16 4.26
N LEU A 82 1.90 4.47 4.01
CA LEU A 82 2.77 5.06 2.98
C LEU A 82 4.00 5.67 3.65
N GLY A 83 5.18 5.14 3.32
CA GLY A 83 6.47 5.59 3.83
C GLY A 83 7.09 6.67 2.95
N HIS A 84 7.41 7.81 3.56
CA HIS A 84 7.88 9.04 2.90
C HIS A 84 6.95 9.53 1.78
N TRP A 85 7.12 10.79 1.38
CA TRP A 85 6.34 11.37 0.29
C TRP A 85 7.18 11.30 -1.00
N GLY A 86 6.56 10.90 -2.11
CA GLY A 86 7.23 10.80 -3.42
C GLY A 86 6.40 9.99 -4.43
N SER A 87 6.91 9.83 -5.64
CA SER A 87 6.23 9.07 -6.70
C SER A 87 6.01 7.62 -6.28
N LEU A 88 4.83 7.06 -6.54
CA LEU A 88 4.51 5.65 -6.28
C LEU A 88 3.49 5.20 -7.32
N VAL A 89 3.58 3.97 -7.81
CA VAL A 89 2.62 3.43 -8.79
C VAL A 89 2.09 2.08 -8.33
N ILE A 90 0.78 1.94 -8.24
CA ILE A 90 0.11 0.67 -7.94
C ILE A 90 -0.98 0.43 -8.97
N ASN A 91 -0.92 -0.73 -9.63
CA ASN A 91 -1.93 -1.13 -10.60
C ASN A 91 -3.33 -1.22 -9.93
N PRO A 92 -4.39 -0.71 -10.57
CA PRO A 92 -5.75 -0.75 -10.01
C PRO A 92 -6.29 -2.17 -9.73
N LYS A 93 -5.72 -3.22 -10.32
CA LYS A 93 -6.12 -4.62 -10.11
C LYS A 93 -5.32 -5.32 -9.01
N THR A 94 -4.30 -4.67 -8.44
CA THR A 94 -3.51 -5.23 -7.36
C THR A 94 -4.35 -5.43 -6.10
N ILE A 95 -4.13 -6.55 -5.44
CA ILE A 95 -4.67 -6.85 -4.11
C ILE A 95 -3.54 -6.69 -3.10
N ILE A 96 -3.81 -5.97 -2.01
CA ILE A 96 -2.86 -5.73 -0.92
C ILE A 96 -3.53 -6.11 0.40
N GLY A 97 -2.86 -6.96 1.17
CA GLY A 97 -3.33 -7.40 2.47
C GLY A 97 -3.30 -6.32 3.55
N LYS A 98 -3.50 -6.76 4.79
CA LYS A 98 -3.49 -5.91 5.98
C LYS A 98 -2.07 -5.55 6.38
N ASN A 99 -1.93 -4.44 7.11
CA ASN A 99 -0.68 -4.03 7.75
C ASN A 99 0.52 -3.88 6.80
N CYS A 100 0.28 -3.51 5.53
CA CYS A 100 1.36 -3.33 4.56
C CYS A 100 1.96 -1.92 4.61
N ASN A 101 3.28 -1.86 4.44
CA ASN A 101 4.05 -0.61 4.36
C ASN A 101 4.64 -0.48 2.96
N ILE A 102 4.36 0.63 2.27
CA ILE A 102 4.87 0.89 0.93
C ILE A 102 5.67 2.18 0.95
N ALA A 103 6.96 2.10 0.64
CA ALA A 103 7.83 3.25 0.55
C ALA A 103 7.74 3.97 -0.80
N GLN A 104 8.33 5.16 -0.88
CA GLN A 104 8.41 5.95 -2.10
C GLN A 104 9.12 5.22 -3.25
N GLY A 105 8.73 5.53 -4.47
CA GLY A 105 9.31 5.01 -5.71
C GLY A 105 8.87 3.60 -6.09
N VAL A 106 8.13 2.91 -5.23
CA VAL A 106 7.68 1.54 -5.50
C VAL A 106 6.78 1.49 -6.73
N THR A 107 6.95 0.44 -7.53
CA THR A 107 6.08 0.12 -8.66
C THR A 107 5.49 -1.27 -8.47
N ILE A 108 4.18 -1.35 -8.34
CA ILE A 108 3.42 -2.61 -8.39
C ILE A 108 2.65 -2.62 -9.70
N GLY A 109 3.20 -3.32 -10.70
CA GLY A 109 2.80 -3.19 -12.09
C GLY A 109 2.22 -4.46 -12.71
N GLN A 110 1.43 -4.28 -13.77
CA GLN A 110 0.92 -5.39 -14.57
C GLN A 110 1.99 -5.86 -15.56
N GLN A 111 2.10 -7.18 -15.74
CA GLN A 111 2.75 -7.75 -16.90
C GLN A 111 1.70 -8.01 -17.99
N ASN A 112 1.95 -7.54 -19.21
CA ASN A 112 0.95 -7.54 -20.29
C ASN A 112 0.89 -8.84 -21.11
N ARG A 113 1.82 -9.78 -20.92
CA ARG A 113 1.90 -11.03 -21.67
C ARG A 113 2.81 -12.05 -20.99
N GLY A 114 2.71 -13.31 -21.43
CA GLY A 114 3.55 -14.40 -20.98
C GLY A 114 3.00 -15.07 -19.73
N LYS A 115 3.78 -15.98 -19.13
CA LYS A 115 3.32 -16.85 -18.04
C LYS A 115 2.75 -16.12 -16.81
N ASN A 116 3.22 -14.90 -16.54
CA ASN A 116 2.80 -14.09 -15.40
C ASN A 116 1.94 -12.90 -15.85
N GLU A 117 1.17 -13.01 -16.94
CA GLU A 117 0.24 -11.96 -17.36
C GLU A 117 -0.78 -11.64 -16.25
N GLY A 118 -0.89 -10.36 -15.90
CA GLY A 118 -1.77 -9.87 -14.84
C GLY A 118 -1.04 -9.02 -13.80
N SER A 119 -1.64 -8.88 -12.61
CA SER A 119 -1.20 -7.94 -11.56
C SER A 119 -0.88 -8.67 -10.25
N PRO A 120 0.02 -8.12 -9.40
CA PRO A 120 0.42 -8.80 -8.17
C PRO A 120 -0.68 -8.91 -7.11
N GLU A 121 -0.63 -9.99 -6.33
CA GLU A 121 -1.32 -10.16 -5.06
C GLU A 121 -0.30 -10.10 -3.91
N ILE A 122 -0.50 -9.16 -2.98
CA ILE A 122 0.40 -8.93 -1.84
C ILE A 122 -0.30 -9.38 -0.56
N GLY A 123 0.35 -10.27 0.19
CA GLY A 123 -0.13 -10.78 1.47
C GLY A 123 -0.18 -9.74 2.59
N ASN A 124 -0.42 -10.21 3.81
CA ASN A 124 -0.45 -9.38 5.01
C ASN A 124 0.96 -9.11 5.52
N GLU A 125 1.13 -7.97 6.19
CA GLU A 125 2.39 -7.60 6.86
C GLU A 125 3.58 -7.61 5.89
N VAL A 126 3.38 -7.07 4.69
CA VAL A 126 4.47 -6.92 3.72
C VAL A 126 5.04 -5.52 3.83
N TRP A 127 6.37 -5.43 3.95
CA TRP A 127 7.10 -4.17 3.85
C TRP A 127 7.80 -4.11 2.49
N ILE A 128 7.53 -3.06 1.73
CA ILE A 128 8.11 -2.85 0.39
C ILE A 128 9.00 -1.61 0.43
N GLY A 129 10.30 -1.84 0.30
CA GLY A 129 11.33 -0.82 0.39
C GLY A 129 11.35 0.13 -0.83
N PRO A 130 12.01 1.30 -0.70
CA PRO A 130 11.99 2.31 -1.74
C PRO A 130 12.42 1.80 -3.12
N ASN A 131 11.77 2.28 -4.17
CA ASN A 131 12.07 1.96 -5.57
C ASN A 131 12.00 0.45 -5.95
N ALA A 132 11.45 -0.42 -5.11
CA ALA A 132 11.23 -1.81 -5.49
C ALA A 132 10.18 -1.91 -6.61
N VAL A 133 10.40 -2.83 -7.54
CA VAL A 133 9.53 -3.09 -8.68
C VAL A 133 9.00 -4.52 -8.58
N ILE A 134 7.68 -4.66 -8.48
CA ILE A 134 6.96 -5.93 -8.35
C ILE A 134 6.00 -6.02 -9.52
N VAL A 135 6.17 -7.01 -10.41
CA VAL A 135 5.41 -7.07 -11.67
C VAL A 135 4.92 -8.46 -12.02
N GLY A 136 3.72 -8.50 -12.59
CA GLY A 136 3.06 -9.71 -13.10
C GLY A 136 2.06 -10.31 -12.12
N ASN A 137 1.31 -11.30 -12.60
CA ASN A 137 0.42 -12.12 -11.80
C ASN A 137 1.24 -13.07 -10.92
N ILE A 138 1.75 -12.53 -9.83
CA ILE A 138 2.57 -13.20 -8.84
C ILE A 138 2.01 -12.98 -7.45
N LYS A 139 2.31 -13.90 -6.55
CA LYS A 139 1.88 -13.87 -5.15
C LYS A 139 3.05 -13.59 -4.23
N ILE A 140 2.92 -12.54 -3.42
CA ILE A 140 3.81 -12.28 -2.30
C ILE A 140 3.12 -12.79 -1.03
N GLY A 141 3.77 -13.68 -0.29
CA GLY A 141 3.27 -14.23 0.96
C GLY A 141 3.13 -13.21 2.08
N ASN A 142 2.81 -13.71 3.27
CA ASN A 142 2.70 -12.86 4.47
C ASN A 142 4.06 -12.64 5.12
N ASN A 143 4.23 -11.55 5.87
CA ASN A 143 5.48 -11.26 6.58
C ASN A 143 6.68 -11.31 5.62
N VAL A 144 6.62 -10.50 4.56
CA VAL A 144 7.68 -10.42 3.55
C VAL A 144 8.29 -9.03 3.57
N LEU A 145 9.62 -8.98 3.58
CA LEU A 145 10.38 -7.75 3.37
C LEU A 145 10.94 -7.77 1.95
N ILE A 146 10.51 -6.82 1.13
CA ILE A 146 11.10 -6.58 -0.18
C ILE A 146 12.07 -5.42 -0.03
N ALA A 147 13.37 -5.70 -0.18
CA ALA A 147 14.42 -4.71 0.04
C ALA A 147 14.40 -3.61 -1.03
N PRO A 148 14.97 -2.43 -0.74
CA PRO A 148 15.01 -1.31 -1.68
C PRO A 148 15.64 -1.69 -3.02
N ASN A 149 15.16 -1.12 -4.12
CA ASN A 149 15.62 -1.37 -5.50
C ASN A 149 15.51 -2.84 -6.00
N SER A 150 14.73 -3.70 -5.32
CA SER A 150 14.58 -5.09 -5.76
C SER A 150 13.64 -5.21 -6.96
N TYR A 151 13.92 -6.14 -7.88
CA TYR A 151 13.04 -6.48 -9.01
C TYR A 151 12.45 -7.89 -8.84
N VAL A 152 11.15 -7.95 -8.54
CA VAL A 152 10.42 -9.18 -8.21
C VAL A 152 9.38 -9.47 -9.30
N ASN A 153 9.53 -10.61 -9.97
CA ASN A 153 8.64 -11.08 -11.03
C ASN A 153 8.29 -12.57 -10.90
N PHE A 154 8.35 -13.10 -9.68
CA PHE A 154 8.03 -14.48 -9.32
C PHE A 154 7.34 -14.53 -7.94
N ASP A 155 6.70 -15.66 -7.62
CA ASP A 155 6.05 -15.87 -6.33
C ASP A 155 7.05 -15.92 -5.17
N VAL A 156 6.72 -15.24 -4.08
CA VAL A 156 7.54 -15.18 -2.87
C VAL A 156 6.79 -15.86 -1.73
N PRO A 157 7.37 -16.88 -1.07
CA PRO A 157 6.74 -17.52 0.08
C PRO A 157 6.68 -16.56 1.28
N SER A 158 5.80 -16.85 2.24
CA SER A 158 5.75 -16.10 3.51
C SER A 158 7.08 -16.16 4.27
N ASN A 159 7.25 -15.28 5.26
CA ASN A 159 8.43 -15.25 6.13
C ASN A 159 9.73 -15.18 5.33
N SER A 160 9.85 -14.15 4.49
CA SER A 160 10.94 -14.03 3.53
C SER A 160 11.46 -12.61 3.42
N ILE A 161 12.78 -12.50 3.25
CA ILE A 161 13.45 -11.28 2.82
C ILE A 161 13.82 -11.47 1.34
N VAL A 162 13.45 -10.50 0.51
CA VAL A 162 13.71 -10.52 -0.94
C VAL A 162 14.62 -9.36 -1.29
N THR A 163 15.75 -9.64 -1.94
CA THR A 163 16.75 -8.61 -2.27
C THR A 163 17.26 -8.75 -3.70
N GLY A 164 17.65 -7.63 -4.32
CA GLY A 164 18.42 -7.62 -5.56
C GLY A 164 17.61 -7.49 -6.86
N ASN A 165 18.34 -7.36 -7.96
CA ASN A 165 17.81 -7.32 -9.32
C ASN A 165 18.76 -8.12 -10.25
N PRO A 166 18.41 -9.36 -10.63
CA PRO A 166 17.17 -10.06 -10.31
C PRO A 166 17.06 -10.40 -8.81
N ALA A 167 15.83 -10.44 -8.28
CA ALA A 167 15.62 -10.68 -6.86
C ALA A 167 15.95 -12.13 -6.44
N THR A 168 16.40 -12.29 -5.19
CA THR A 168 16.67 -13.56 -4.52
C THR A 168 15.91 -13.62 -3.20
N ILE A 169 15.42 -14.81 -2.84
CA ILE A 169 14.64 -15.06 -1.61
C ILE A 169 15.55 -15.59 -0.50
N TYR A 170 15.40 -15.05 0.70
CA TYR A 170 16.03 -15.51 1.93
C TYR A 170 14.94 -15.77 2.99
N PRO A 171 14.70 -17.03 3.40
CA PRO A 171 13.73 -17.33 4.46
C PRO A 171 14.10 -16.65 5.78
N ASN A 172 13.13 -16.01 6.43
CA ASN A 172 13.29 -15.35 7.72
C ASN A 172 11.92 -15.17 8.42
N GLU A 173 11.73 -15.83 9.57
CA GLU A 173 10.52 -15.71 10.41
C GLU A 173 10.30 -14.28 10.95
N ASN A 174 11.36 -13.50 11.08
CA ASN A 174 11.33 -12.13 11.58
C ASN A 174 11.51 -11.11 10.44
N ALA A 175 11.16 -11.47 9.20
CA ALA A 175 11.45 -10.66 8.00
C ALA A 175 11.05 -9.18 8.15
N THR A 176 9.89 -8.87 8.76
CA THR A 176 9.39 -7.50 8.90
C THR A 176 9.52 -6.90 10.31
N GLU A 177 10.23 -7.57 11.22
CA GLU A 177 10.46 -7.08 12.57
C GLU A 177 11.16 -5.72 12.54
N GLY A 178 10.62 -4.73 13.28
CA GLY A 178 11.11 -3.34 13.27
C GLY A 178 10.72 -2.49 12.05
N TYR A 179 10.21 -3.09 10.96
CA TYR A 179 9.80 -2.38 9.75
C TYR A 179 8.30 -2.06 9.70
N ILE A 180 7.48 -2.85 10.39
CA ILE A 180 6.02 -2.71 10.45
C ILE A 180 5.59 -2.43 11.90
N ASN A 181 5.55 -1.15 12.24
CA ASN A 181 5.14 -0.69 13.57
C ASN A 181 3.61 -0.63 13.72
N TYR A 182 3.13 -0.75 14.97
CA TYR A 182 1.73 -0.60 15.36
C TYR A 182 0.74 -1.44 14.53
N LYS A 183 1.02 -2.74 14.37
CA LYS A 183 0.14 -3.69 13.66
C LYS A 183 -1.26 -3.70 14.31
N ILE A 184 -2.30 -3.80 13.48
CA ILE A 184 -3.72 -3.81 13.89
C ILE A 184 -4.43 -5.13 13.59
#